data_AF-A0A316RD56-F1
#
_entry.id   AF-A0A316RD56-F1
#
_cell.length_a   1.000
_cell.length_b   1.000
_cell.length_c   1.000
_cell.angle_alpha   90.00
_cell.angle_beta   90.00
_cell.angle_gamma   90.00
#
_symmetry.space_group_name_H-M   'P 1'
#
loop_
_entity.id
_entity.type
_entity.pdbx_description
1 polymer ?
#
loop_
_entity_poly.entity_id
_entity_poly.type
_entity_poly.pdbx_seq_one_letter_code
_entity_poly.pdbx_strand_id
1 'polypeptide(L)'
;MAILNDMGQQVSFECTDLIQDVREDILHLRRAKKVSVACRVKAGVKIVFDYALDKDEEKRIQLADDEWMEAMTLGQLLAYAIRQNRLTVSPGSFDSVSELFDASGMPMSSFGSFFGVPPRTMQAWIYGDNPCPQYVIDLMAYKLEHENKI
;
A
#
# COMPACT_ATOMS: atom_id res chain seq x y z
N MET A 1 -5.58 7.38 5.50
CA MET A 1 -6.59 6.82 6.40
C MET A 1 -6.07 5.52 6.95
N ALA A 2 -5.71 5.50 8.24
CA ALA A 2 -6.03 4.31 9.02
C ALA A 2 -7.50 4.01 8.80
N ILE A 3 -7.82 2.76 8.52
CA ILE A 3 -9.15 2.47 8.04
C ILE A 3 -10.12 2.69 9.20
N LEU A 4 -10.94 3.73 9.08
CA LEU A 4 -11.89 4.14 10.11
C LEU A 4 -13.14 3.27 9.98
N ASN A 5 -13.60 2.73 11.10
CA ASN A 5 -14.94 2.14 11.14
C ASN A 5 -16.02 3.23 11.20
N ASP A 6 -17.28 2.82 11.09
CA ASP A 6 -18.45 3.71 11.17
C ASP A 6 -18.53 4.51 12.49
N MET A 7 -17.77 4.12 13.52
CA MET A 7 -17.67 4.81 14.81
C MET A 7 -16.43 5.71 14.94
N GLY A 8 -15.66 5.90 13.86
CA GLY A 8 -14.46 6.75 13.84
C GLY A 8 -13.25 6.15 14.56
N GLN A 9 -13.28 4.85 14.90
CA GLN A 9 -12.14 4.14 15.48
C GLN A 9 -11.23 3.61 14.37
N GLN A 10 -9.92 3.71 14.59
CA GLN A 10 -8.92 3.16 13.69
C GLN A 10 -8.89 1.62 13.81
N VAL A 11 -9.04 0.96 12.67
CA VAL A 11 -8.90 -0.49 12.55
C VAL A 11 -7.57 -0.76 11.84
N SER A 12 -6.57 -1.20 12.60
CA SER A 12 -5.32 -1.72 12.05
C SER A 12 -5.35 -3.24 12.00
N PHE A 13 -4.65 -3.81 11.01
CA PHE A 13 -4.43 -5.24 10.87
C PHE A 13 -2.94 -5.47 10.64
N GLU A 14 -2.38 -6.45 11.33
CA GLU A 14 -0.96 -6.77 11.20
C GLU A 14 -0.73 -7.42 9.83
N CYS A 15 -0.20 -6.63 8.90
CA CYS A 15 0.06 -7.05 7.52
C CYS A 15 1.56 -7.16 7.23
N THR A 16 2.43 -7.21 8.24
CA THR A 16 3.89 -7.13 8.03
C THR A 16 4.40 -8.23 7.09
N ASP A 17 3.98 -9.48 7.30
CA ASP A 17 4.35 -10.62 6.45
C ASP A 17 3.77 -10.47 5.05
N LEU A 18 2.48 -10.13 4.94
CA LEU A 18 1.80 -9.88 3.67
C LEU A 18 2.48 -8.75 2.86
N ILE A 19 2.90 -7.68 3.52
CA ILE A 19 3.61 -6.56 2.89
C ILE A 19 4.96 -7.03 2.34
N GLN A 20 5.67 -7.87 3.09
CA GLN A 20 6.96 -8.42 2.66
C GLN A 20 6.78 -9.33 1.44
N ASP A 21 5.84 -10.27 1.49
CA ASP A 21 5.57 -11.21 0.38
C ASP A 21 5.21 -10.45 -0.90
N VAL A 22 4.31 -9.46 -0.80
CA VAL A 22 3.89 -8.65 -1.94
C VAL A 22 5.04 -7.80 -2.50
N ARG A 23 5.95 -7.31 -1.64
CA ARG A 23 7.16 -6.60 -2.09
C ARG A 23 8.08 -7.54 -2.85
N GLU A 24 8.33 -8.74 -2.36
CA GLU A 24 9.14 -9.75 -3.03
C GLU A 24 8.54 -10.13 -4.40
N ASP A 25 7.23 -10.37 -4.46
CA ASP A 25 6.54 -10.64 -5.72
C ASP A 25 6.61 -9.48 -6.69
N ILE A 26 6.54 -8.23 -6.23
CA ILE A 26 6.71 -7.06 -7.09
C ILE A 26 8.12 -6.96 -7.68
N LEU A 27 9.15 -7.50 -7.03
CA LEU A 27 10.51 -7.55 -7.59
C LEU A 27 10.60 -8.53 -8.76
N HIS A 28 9.89 -9.65 -8.68
CA HIS A 28 9.88 -10.70 -9.71
C HIS A 28 8.83 -10.47 -10.80
N LEU A 29 7.74 -9.79 -10.44
CA LEU A 29 6.62 -9.47 -11.30
C LEU A 29 6.57 -7.96 -11.55
N ARG A 30 5.46 -7.45 -12.08
CA ARG A 30 5.25 -6.00 -12.25
C ARG A 30 4.15 -5.58 -11.30
N ARG A 31 4.23 -4.37 -10.72
CA ARG A 31 3.15 -3.77 -9.89
C ARG A 31 1.76 -3.81 -10.56
N ALA A 32 1.70 -3.82 -11.89
CA ALA A 32 0.46 -3.89 -12.67
C ALA A 32 -0.13 -5.30 -12.84
N LYS A 33 0.59 -6.36 -12.40
CA LYS A 33 0.07 -7.74 -12.41
C LYS A 33 -1.20 -7.79 -11.56
N LYS A 34 -2.27 -8.32 -12.15
CA LYS A 34 -3.53 -8.59 -11.45
C LYS A 34 -3.41 -9.88 -10.65
N VAL A 35 -3.92 -9.85 -9.44
CA VAL A 35 -3.95 -10.94 -8.46
C VAL A 35 -5.33 -11.01 -7.81
N SER A 36 -5.65 -12.17 -7.25
CA SER A 36 -6.89 -12.39 -6.51
C SER A 36 -6.58 -12.23 -5.03
N VAL A 37 -7.31 -11.36 -4.33
CA VAL A 37 -7.01 -10.96 -2.97
C VAL A 37 -8.12 -11.38 -2.03
N ALA A 38 -7.77 -12.11 -0.98
CA ALA A 38 -8.69 -12.57 0.05
C ALA A 38 -9.03 -11.43 1.01
N CYS A 39 -10.31 -11.11 1.07
CA CYS A 39 -10.87 -10.00 1.82
C CYS A 39 -11.89 -10.49 2.84
N ARG A 40 -12.00 -9.76 3.96
CA ARG A 40 -13.06 -9.94 4.96
C ARG A 40 -13.48 -8.62 5.57
N VAL A 41 -14.64 -8.56 6.21
CA VAL A 41 -15.04 -7.36 6.96
C VAL A 41 -14.74 -7.55 8.44
N LYS A 42 -14.04 -6.60 9.05
CA LYS A 42 -13.85 -6.55 10.51
C LYS A 42 -14.19 -5.14 10.99
N ALA A 43 -15.14 -5.04 11.93
CA ALA A 43 -15.61 -3.75 12.45
C ALA A 43 -16.02 -2.76 11.33
N GLY A 44 -16.78 -3.22 10.32
CA GLY A 44 -17.26 -2.37 9.22
C GLY A 44 -16.21 -2.03 8.15
N VAL A 45 -14.98 -2.51 8.31
CA VAL A 45 -13.85 -2.21 7.44
C VAL A 45 -13.44 -3.43 6.63
N LYS A 46 -13.21 -3.26 5.31
CA LYS A 46 -12.59 -4.28 4.47
C LYS A 46 -11.13 -4.48 4.85
N ILE A 47 -10.79 -5.67 5.31
CA ILE A 47 -9.44 -6.14 5.61
C ILE A 47 -8.99 -7.12 4.53
N VAL A 48 -7.71 -7.04 4.17
CA VAL A 48 -7.04 -8.00 3.29
C VAL A 48 -6.12 -8.82 4.17
N PHE A 49 -6.10 -10.13 3.96
CA PHE A 49 -5.30 -11.03 4.79
C PHE A 49 -4.48 -12.05 4.00
N ASP A 50 -4.80 -12.29 2.72
CA ASP A 50 -4.04 -13.18 1.84
C ASP A 50 -4.28 -12.78 0.37
N TYR A 51 -3.48 -13.33 -0.55
CA TYR A 51 -3.63 -13.14 -1.99
C TYR A 51 -3.08 -14.35 -2.75
N ALA A 52 -3.54 -14.54 -3.98
CA ALA A 52 -3.12 -15.59 -4.89
C ALA A 52 -2.68 -14.98 -6.23
N LEU A 53 -1.55 -15.43 -6.76
CA LEU A 53 -1.00 -14.95 -8.03
C LEU A 53 -1.77 -15.44 -9.26
N ASP A 54 -2.43 -16.59 -9.13
CA ASP A 54 -3.23 -17.24 -10.15
C ASP A 54 -4.32 -18.16 -9.55
N LYS A 55 -5.09 -18.80 -10.43
CA LYS A 55 -6.22 -19.67 -10.05
C LYS A 55 -5.81 -20.98 -9.38
N ASP A 56 -4.57 -21.42 -9.56
CA ASP A 56 -4.09 -22.63 -8.89
C ASP A 56 -3.72 -22.29 -7.45
N GLU A 57 -3.11 -21.13 -7.23
CA GLU A 57 -2.92 -20.58 -5.89
C GLU A 57 -4.23 -20.19 -5.21
N GLU A 58 -5.28 -19.76 -5.92
CA GLU A 58 -6.58 -19.48 -5.28
C GLU A 58 -7.10 -20.69 -4.47
N LYS A 59 -6.74 -21.92 -4.86
CA LYS A 59 -7.18 -23.15 -4.18
C LYS A 59 -6.52 -23.37 -2.82
N ARG A 60 -5.37 -22.73 -2.53
CA ARG A 60 -4.76 -22.81 -1.18
C ARG A 60 -5.50 -21.95 -0.17
N ILE A 61 -6.25 -20.94 -0.63
CA ILE A 61 -6.97 -20.01 0.24
C ILE A 61 -8.34 -20.60 0.55
N GLN A 62 -8.56 -20.94 1.81
CA GLN A 62 -9.87 -21.38 2.30
C GLN A 62 -10.57 -20.17 2.91
N LEU A 63 -11.67 -19.75 2.27
CA LEU A 63 -12.49 -18.64 2.72
C LEU A 63 -13.59 -19.13 3.65
N ALA A 64 -13.86 -18.39 4.73
CA ALA A 64 -15.09 -18.53 5.49
C ALA A 64 -16.30 -17.89 4.76
N ASP A 65 -17.52 -18.11 5.26
CA ASP A 65 -18.76 -17.65 4.63
C ASP A 65 -18.85 -16.11 4.46
N ASP A 66 -18.11 -15.36 5.26
CA ASP A 66 -18.03 -13.89 5.25
C ASP A 66 -16.77 -13.33 4.58
N GLU A 67 -15.97 -14.19 3.95
CA GLU A 67 -14.74 -13.83 3.25
C GLU A 67 -14.92 -13.99 1.72
N TRP A 68 -14.28 -13.14 0.92
CA TRP A 68 -14.41 -13.16 -0.55
C TRP A 68 -13.09 -12.84 -1.25
N MET A 69 -13.00 -13.21 -2.53
CA MET A 69 -11.89 -12.80 -3.40
C MET A 69 -12.24 -11.53 -4.18
N GLU A 70 -11.30 -10.60 -4.26
CA GLU A 70 -11.38 -9.40 -5.09
C GLU A 70 -10.16 -9.31 -6.00
N ALA A 71 -10.35 -8.93 -7.26
CA ALA A 71 -9.24 -8.73 -8.19
C ALA A 71 -8.67 -7.32 -8.06
N MET A 72 -7.37 -7.22 -7.77
CA MET A 72 -6.64 -5.94 -7.78
C MET A 72 -5.21 -6.14 -8.29
N THR A 73 -4.45 -5.07 -8.49
CA THR A 73 -3.04 -5.18 -8.86
C THR A 73 -2.15 -5.37 -7.64
N LEU A 74 -0.97 -5.99 -7.79
CA LEU A 74 0.02 -6.07 -6.70
C LEU A 74 0.33 -4.69 -6.11
N GLY A 75 0.41 -3.64 -6.94
CA GLY A 75 0.62 -2.28 -6.47
C GLY A 75 -0.53 -1.71 -5.64
N GLN A 76 -1.77 -2.09 -5.95
CA GLN A 76 -2.95 -1.73 -5.15
C GLN A 76 -3.00 -2.53 -3.84
N LEU A 77 -2.70 -3.83 -3.90
CA LEU A 77 -2.61 -4.71 -2.74
C LEU A 77 -1.57 -4.21 -1.74
N LEU A 78 -0.36 -3.91 -2.21
CA LEU A 78 0.71 -3.37 -1.36
C LEU A 78 0.28 -2.08 -0.66
N ALA A 79 -0.30 -1.15 -1.42
CA ALA A 79 -0.81 0.10 -0.88
C ALA A 79 -1.88 -0.12 0.20
N TYR A 80 -2.79 -1.07 -0.05
CA TYR A 80 -3.87 -1.41 0.89
C TYR A 80 -3.33 -2.04 2.17
N ALA A 81 -2.42 -3.02 2.05
CA ALA A 81 -1.79 -3.70 3.17
C ALA A 81 -0.94 -2.73 4.02
N ILE A 82 -0.17 -1.82 3.40
CA ILE A 82 0.58 -0.78 4.12
C ILE A 82 -0.36 0.14 4.90
N ARG A 83 -1.50 0.53 4.33
CA ARG A 83 -2.49 1.37 5.03
C ARG A 83 -3.17 0.62 6.17
N GLN A 84 -3.42 -0.67 6.02
CA GLN A 84 -3.96 -1.52 7.09
C GLN A 84 -3.01 -1.67 8.27
N ASN A 85 -1.72 -1.78 7.98
CA ASN A 85 -0.69 -1.95 9.00
C ASN A 85 -0.42 -0.65 9.78
N ARG A 86 -0.90 0.50 9.30
CA ARG A 86 -0.55 1.82 9.85
C ARG A 86 -1.74 2.50 10.53
N LEU A 87 -1.53 2.91 11.78
CA LEU A 87 -2.51 3.60 12.60
C LEU A 87 -2.57 5.12 12.32
N THR A 88 -1.45 5.78 12.00
CA THR A 88 -1.42 7.23 11.69
C THR A 88 -0.15 7.61 10.92
N VAL A 89 -0.16 8.69 10.15
CA VAL A 89 1.08 9.29 9.61
C VAL A 89 1.62 10.31 10.63
N SER A 90 2.78 10.03 11.21
CA SER A 90 3.56 10.97 12.02
C SER A 90 4.92 11.27 11.37
N PRO A 91 5.62 12.35 11.73
CA PRO A 91 7.00 12.56 11.31
C PRO A 91 7.86 11.33 11.62
N GLY A 92 8.68 10.90 10.66
CA GLY A 92 9.47 9.67 10.75
C GLY A 92 8.68 8.38 10.51
N SER A 93 7.42 8.43 10.07
CA SER A 93 6.65 7.22 9.70
C SER A 93 7.16 6.54 8.43
N PHE A 94 7.96 7.22 7.61
CA PHE A 94 8.48 6.69 6.36
C PHE A 94 9.97 6.99 6.28
N ASP A 95 10.76 5.97 6.00
CA ASP A 95 12.22 6.09 5.91
C ASP A 95 12.68 6.52 4.51
N SER A 96 11.82 6.37 3.50
CA SER A 96 12.14 6.71 2.12
C SER A 96 10.94 7.11 1.27
N VAL A 97 11.22 7.77 0.15
CA VAL A 97 10.23 8.08 -0.88
C VAL A 97 9.67 6.82 -1.54
N SER A 98 10.45 5.74 -1.59
CA SER A 98 9.99 4.44 -2.09
C SER A 98 8.82 3.90 -1.26
N GLU A 99 8.92 4.00 0.07
CA GLU A 99 7.83 3.55 0.95
C GLU A 99 6.55 4.39 0.78
N LEU A 100 6.69 5.71 0.63
CA LEU A 100 5.56 6.58 0.32
C LEU A 100 4.92 6.25 -1.02
N PHE A 101 5.75 5.96 -2.02
CA PHE A 101 5.29 5.58 -3.35
C PHE A 101 4.52 4.25 -3.30
N ASP A 102 5.00 3.27 -2.54
CA ASP A 102 4.32 2.01 -2.31
C ASP A 102 2.98 2.21 -1.60
N ALA A 103 2.97 2.96 -0.49
CA ALA A 103 1.76 3.27 0.28
C ALA A 103 0.70 4.01 -0.55
N SER A 104 1.12 4.86 -1.48
CA SER A 104 0.21 5.66 -2.30
C SER A 104 -0.59 4.84 -3.32
N GLY A 105 -0.06 3.70 -3.76
CA GLY A 105 -0.68 2.86 -4.80
C GLY A 105 -0.78 3.52 -6.18
N MET A 106 -0.21 4.73 -6.36
CA MET A 106 -0.25 5.48 -7.61
C MET A 106 0.83 4.98 -8.58
N PRO A 107 0.63 5.13 -9.91
CA PRO A 107 1.74 4.99 -10.85
C PRO A 107 2.75 6.14 -10.68
N MET A 108 4.03 5.88 -11.00
CA MET A 108 5.14 6.83 -10.74
C MET A 108 4.92 8.21 -11.37
N SER A 109 4.34 8.25 -12.58
CA SER A 109 4.01 9.51 -13.26
C SER A 109 2.99 10.35 -12.49
N SER A 110 1.93 9.72 -11.97
CA SER A 110 0.92 10.39 -11.14
C SER A 110 1.49 10.80 -9.79
N PHE A 111 2.33 9.95 -9.18
CA PHE A 111 3.00 10.25 -7.91
C PHE A 111 3.92 11.47 -8.03
N GLY A 112 4.78 11.52 -9.05
CA GLY A 112 5.64 12.69 -9.32
C GLY A 112 4.86 13.96 -9.59
N SER A 113 3.82 13.86 -10.43
CA SER A 113 2.96 15.01 -10.79
C SER A 113 2.19 15.55 -9.59
N PHE A 114 1.77 14.68 -8.66
CA PHE A 114 1.06 15.06 -7.42
C PHE A 114 1.88 16.00 -6.54
N PHE A 115 3.20 15.84 -6.51
CA PHE A 115 4.12 16.70 -5.76
C PHE A 115 4.76 17.81 -6.60
N GLY A 116 4.49 17.86 -7.91
CA GLY A 116 5.18 18.78 -8.81
C GLY A 116 6.68 18.48 -8.96
N VAL A 117 7.11 17.25 -8.68
CA VAL A 117 8.52 16.85 -8.73
C VAL A 117 8.85 16.31 -10.13
N PRO A 118 9.95 16.78 -10.77
CA PRO A 118 10.36 16.27 -12.07
C PRO A 118 10.55 14.73 -12.07
N PRO A 119 10.16 14.02 -13.15
CA PRO A 119 10.20 12.56 -13.20
C PRO A 119 11.56 11.95 -12.86
N ARG A 120 12.68 12.58 -13.30
CA ARG A 120 14.03 12.10 -13.00
C ARG A 120 14.41 12.27 -11.54
N THR A 121 13.99 13.36 -10.90
CA THR A 121 14.22 13.58 -9.47
C THR A 121 13.43 12.56 -8.65
N MET A 122 12.16 12.34 -9.01
CA MET A 122 11.32 11.34 -8.35
C MET A 122 11.90 9.93 -8.51
N GLN A 123 12.37 9.60 -9.72
CA GLN A 123 13.04 8.34 -10.01
C GLN A 123 14.29 8.14 -9.15
N ALA A 124 15.16 9.15 -9.06
CA ALA A 124 16.37 9.10 -8.24
C ALA A 124 16.07 8.93 -6.75
N TRP A 125 14.99 9.54 -6.25
CA TRP A 125 14.55 9.39 -4.87
C TRP A 125 13.96 8.00 -4.57
N ILE A 126 13.21 7.42 -5.50
CA ILE A 126 12.60 6.09 -5.33
C ILE A 126 13.66 4.99 -5.40
N TYR A 127 14.59 5.07 -6.35
CA TYR A 127 15.61 4.03 -6.56
C TYR A 127 16.88 4.23 -5.72
N GLY A 128 16.95 5.30 -4.92
CA GLY A 128 18.04 5.53 -3.97
C GLY A 128 19.32 6.13 -4.58
N ASP A 129 19.28 6.62 -5.82
CA ASP A 129 20.42 7.28 -6.47
C ASP A 129 20.78 8.62 -5.79
N ASN A 130 19.80 9.29 -5.15
CA ASN A 130 20.00 10.51 -4.38
C ASN A 130 19.01 10.56 -3.21
N PRO A 131 19.45 10.58 -1.94
CA PRO A 131 18.53 10.56 -0.80
C PRO A 131 17.71 11.85 -0.72
N CYS A 132 16.38 11.69 -0.60
CA CYS A 132 15.48 12.79 -0.28
C CYS A 132 15.63 13.15 1.21
N PRO A 133 15.74 14.44 1.59
CA PRO A 133 15.82 14.81 3.00
C PRO A 133 14.57 14.39 3.79
N GLN A 134 14.76 13.94 5.03
CA GLN A 134 13.67 13.41 5.85
C GLN A 134 12.48 14.37 6.01
N TYR A 135 12.75 15.66 6.23
CA TYR A 135 11.67 16.64 6.38
C TYR A 135 10.80 16.77 5.12
N VAL A 136 11.35 16.50 3.92
CA VAL A 136 10.58 16.49 2.67
C VAL A 136 9.71 15.25 2.62
N ILE A 137 10.23 14.10 3.04
CA ILE A 137 9.48 12.85 3.15
C ILE A 137 8.29 13.04 4.12
N ASP A 138 8.52 13.67 5.27
CA ASP A 138 7.46 13.95 6.24
C ASP A 138 6.37 14.88 5.66
N LEU A 139 6.76 15.92 4.91
CA LEU A 139 5.81 16.81 4.22
C LEU A 139 5.03 16.09 3.11
N MET A 140 5.69 15.19 2.38
CA MET A 140 5.04 14.36 1.35
C MET A 140 4.00 13.43 1.98
N ALA A 141 4.37 12.79 3.09
CA ALA A 141 3.50 11.92 3.87
C ALA A 141 2.26 12.69 4.36
N TYR A 142 2.47 13.87 4.97
CA TYR A 142 1.41 14.75 5.43
C TYR A 142 0.44 15.12 4.30
N LYS A 143 0.96 15.53 3.13
CA LYS A 143 0.12 15.89 1.97
C LYS A 143 -0.70 14.71 1.46
N LEU A 144 -0.10 13.52 1.35
CA LEU A 144 -0.82 12.32 0.92
C LEU A 144 -1.94 11.97 1.89
N GLU A 145 -1.70 12.08 3.20
CA GLU A 145 -2.73 11.83 4.21
C GLU A 145 -3.88 12.83 4.10
N HIS A 146 -3.59 14.13 4.03
CA HIS A 146 -4.60 15.19 3.98
C HIS A 146 -5.41 15.21 2.69
N GLU A 147 -4.86 14.69 1.59
CA GLU A 147 -5.55 14.54 0.30
C GLU A 147 -6.15 13.14 0.08
N ASN A 148 -6.25 12.34 1.14
CA ASN A 148 -6.84 10.99 1.13
C ASN A 148 -6.18 10.05 0.10
N LYS A 149 -4.86 10.14 -0.04
CA LYS A 149 -4.04 9.29 -0.92
C LYS A 149 -3.32 8.17 -0.19
N ILE A 150 -3.13 8.29 1.13
CA ILE A 150 -2.71 7.22 2.06
C ILE A 150 -3.51 7.31 3.33
#